data_AF-A0A3R8D7R7-F1
#
_entry.id   AF-A0A3R8D7R7-F1
#
_cell.length_a   1.000
_cell.length_b   1.000
_cell.length_c   1.000
_cell.angle_alpha   90.00
_cell.angle_beta   90.00
_cell.angle_gamma   90.00
#
_symmetry.space_group_name_H-M   'P 1'
#
loop_
_entity.id
_entity.type
_entity.pdbx_description
1 polymer ?
#
loop_
_entity_poly.entity_id
_entity_poly.type
_entity_poly.pdbx_seq_one_letter_code
_entity_poly.pdbx_strand_id
1 'polypeptide(L)'
;MFVCRQVDITQIDYSHYLPLFFEGLRELEEPYRFLALNGTMDMLEKGGDRPLTCIPHLVIPIKQNLMTRHPTIMCIQMKVLQKLVLTCPYAGEALVPYYRQILTIFNLFATKRGTQWDSTYKERKVYMVPTYESCMS
;
A
#
# COMPACT_ATOMS: atom_id res chain seq x y z
N MET A 1 -10.43 -8.64 -13.96
CA MET A 1 -11.64 -8.78 -13.14
C MET A 1 -11.91 -7.45 -12.45
N PHE A 2 -13.15 -6.98 -12.58
CA PHE A 2 -13.66 -5.62 -12.40
C PHE A 2 -13.28 -4.90 -11.09
N VAL A 3 -12.52 -3.80 -11.20
CA VAL A 3 -12.76 -2.61 -10.39
C VAL A 3 -13.36 -1.59 -11.35
N CYS A 4 -14.62 -1.22 -11.13
CA CYS A 4 -15.39 -0.31 -11.98
C CYS A 4 -14.64 1.00 -12.23
N ARG A 5 -13.98 1.08 -13.39
CA ARG A 5 -13.40 2.30 -13.94
C ARG A 5 -14.53 3.14 -14.54
N GLN A 6 -15.43 3.65 -13.68
CA GLN A 6 -16.47 4.60 -14.08
C GLN A 6 -16.03 6.05 -13.88
N VAL A 7 -14.84 6.28 -13.32
CA VAL A 7 -14.25 7.62 -13.16
C VAL A 7 -12.84 7.60 -13.76
N ASP A 8 -12.56 8.55 -14.65
CA ASP A 8 -11.22 8.76 -15.18
C ASP A 8 -10.28 9.11 -14.03
N ILE A 9 -9.27 8.27 -13.79
CA ILE A 9 -8.30 8.41 -12.68
C ILE A 9 -7.58 9.78 -12.74
N THR A 10 -7.56 10.40 -13.92
CA THR A 10 -7.01 11.73 -14.18
C THR A 10 -7.88 12.88 -13.65
N GLN A 11 -9.14 12.66 -13.29
CA GLN A 11 -10.05 13.66 -12.73
C GLN A 11 -10.33 13.47 -11.23
N ILE A 12 -9.82 12.40 -10.63
CA ILE A 12 -10.03 12.09 -9.21
C ILE A 12 -9.22 13.04 -8.33
N ASP A 13 -9.82 13.54 -7.25
CA ASP A 13 -9.13 14.31 -6.22
C ASP A 13 -8.25 13.38 -5.34
N TYR A 14 -6.96 13.35 -5.65
CA TYR A 14 -5.99 12.53 -4.92
C TYR A 14 -5.94 12.86 -3.42
N SER A 15 -6.24 14.10 -3.03
CA SER A 15 -6.18 14.55 -1.63
C SER A 15 -7.22 13.87 -0.75
N HIS A 16 -8.36 13.49 -1.34
CA HIS A 16 -9.44 12.81 -0.63
C HIS A 16 -9.40 11.29 -0.83
N TYR A 17 -9.25 10.84 -2.08
CA TYR A 17 -9.38 9.42 -2.41
C TYR A 17 -8.13 8.61 -2.09
N LEU A 18 -6.92 9.18 -2.26
CA LEU A 18 -5.69 8.42 -2.01
C LEU A 18 -5.54 8.04 -0.52
N PRO A 19 -5.75 8.95 0.46
CA PRO A 19 -5.78 8.57 1.87
C PRO A 19 -6.84 7.52 2.20
N LEU A 20 -8.03 7.61 1.60
CA LEU A 20 -9.12 6.65 1.80
C LEU A 20 -8.73 5.24 1.33
N PHE A 21 -8.11 5.12 0.16
CA PHE A 21 -7.59 3.83 -0.32
C PHE A 21 -6.45 3.29 0.55
N PHE A 22 -5.58 4.18 1.05
CA PHE A 22 -4.54 3.81 2.02
C PHE A 22 -5.13 3.31 3.35
N GLU A 23 -6.18 3.92 3.87
CA GLU A 23 -6.90 3.39 5.05
C GLU A 23 -7.48 2.00 4.79
N GLY A 24 -8.02 1.77 3.60
CA GLY A 24 -8.55 0.47 3.17
C GLY A 24 -7.52 -0.65 3.09
N LEU A 25 -6.21 -0.36 3.07
CA LEU A 25 -5.15 -1.40 3.06
C LEU A 25 -5.12 -2.25 4.34
N ARG A 26 -5.81 -1.82 5.40
CA ARG A 26 -6.00 -2.60 6.62
C ARG A 26 -7.00 -3.74 6.48
N GLU A 27 -7.86 -3.70 5.47
CA GLU A 27 -8.91 -4.69 5.28
C GLU A 27 -8.33 -6.00 4.73
N LEU A 28 -8.74 -7.11 5.32
CA LEU A 28 -8.27 -8.46 4.96
C LEU A 28 -9.31 -9.28 4.20
N GLU A 29 -10.57 -8.84 4.23
CA GLU A 29 -11.70 -9.50 3.59
C GLU A 29 -11.80 -9.14 2.10
N GLU A 30 -12.08 -10.14 1.29
CA GLU A 30 -12.48 -9.95 -0.11
C GLU A 30 -13.94 -9.52 -0.16
N PRO A 31 -14.35 -8.56 -1.01
CA PRO A 31 -13.59 -7.93 -2.11
C PRO A 31 -12.84 -6.63 -1.73
N TYR A 32 -12.96 -6.17 -0.48
CA TYR A 32 -12.44 -4.86 -0.04
C TYR A 32 -10.92 -4.77 -0.14
N ARG A 33 -10.22 -5.84 0.24
CA ARG A 33 -8.76 -5.93 0.15
C ARG A 33 -8.26 -5.76 -1.28
N PHE A 34 -8.86 -6.49 -2.23
CA PHE A 34 -8.49 -6.42 -3.63
C PHE A 34 -8.77 -5.03 -4.21
N LEU A 35 -9.91 -4.44 -3.87
CA LEU A 35 -10.28 -3.10 -4.31
C LEU A 35 -9.30 -2.05 -3.79
N ALA A 36 -8.99 -2.05 -2.49
CA ALA A 36 -8.10 -1.06 -1.89
C ALA A 36 -6.67 -1.17 -2.43
N LEU A 37 -6.15 -2.40 -2.55
CA LEU A 37 -4.80 -2.64 -3.04
C LEU A 37 -4.65 -2.22 -4.50
N ASN A 38 -5.50 -2.72 -5.40
CA ASN A 38 -5.40 -2.41 -6.82
C ASN A 38 -5.73 -0.95 -7.11
N GLY A 39 -6.73 -0.38 -6.43
CA GLY A 39 -7.06 1.05 -6.53
C GLY A 39 -5.87 1.93 -6.17
N THR A 40 -5.18 1.60 -5.07
CA THR A 40 -3.97 2.32 -4.66
C THR A 40 -2.85 2.18 -5.70
N MET A 41 -2.56 0.97 -6.17
CA MET A 41 -1.51 0.73 -7.17
C MET A 41 -1.78 1.50 -8.47
N ASP A 42 -3.01 1.44 -8.98
CA ASP A 42 -3.44 2.16 -10.18
C ASP A 42 -3.32 3.67 -10.03
N MET A 43 -3.70 4.21 -8.86
CA MET A 43 -3.60 5.64 -8.57
C MET A 43 -2.13 6.10 -8.51
N LEU A 44 -1.24 5.28 -7.94
CA LEU A 44 0.20 5.59 -7.89
C LEU A 44 0.85 5.50 -9.28
N GLU A 45 0.46 4.53 -10.11
CA GLU A 45 1.01 4.38 -11.46
C GLU A 45 0.53 5.46 -12.42
N LYS A 46 -0.74 5.85 -12.35
CA LYS A 46 -1.35 6.84 -13.27
C LYS A 46 -1.28 8.27 -12.73
N GLY A 47 -0.95 8.46 -11.44
CA GLY A 47 -1.01 9.74 -10.75
C GLY A 47 0.17 10.67 -10.98
N GLY A 48 1.30 10.17 -11.48
CA GLY A 48 2.52 10.97 -11.68
C GLY A 48 2.95 11.65 -10.38
N ASP A 49 2.98 12.99 -10.37
CA ASP A 49 3.40 13.79 -9.21
C ASP A 49 2.27 14.15 -8.23
N ARG A 50 1.01 13.82 -8.55
CA ARG A 50 -0.16 14.15 -7.68
C ARG A 50 -0.11 13.52 -6.29
N PRO A 51 0.38 12.28 -6.10
CA PRO A 51 0.54 11.69 -4.77
C PRO A 51 1.49 12.49 -3.86
N LEU A 52 2.42 13.29 -4.41
CA LEU A 52 3.41 14.05 -3.65
C LEU A 52 2.76 15.07 -2.71
N THR A 53 1.74 15.78 -3.20
CA THR A 53 1.01 16.79 -2.40
C THR A 53 0.19 16.16 -1.29
N CYS A 54 -0.12 14.87 -1.40
CA CYS A 54 -0.95 14.13 -0.46
C CYS A 54 -0.15 13.47 0.67
N ILE A 55 1.19 13.44 0.59
CA ILE A 55 2.07 12.75 1.56
C ILE A 55 1.75 13.08 3.02
N PRO A 56 1.55 14.35 3.43
CA PRO A 56 1.21 14.67 4.82
C PRO A 56 -0.07 13.96 5.30
N HIS A 57 -1.06 13.80 4.41
CA HIS A 57 -2.32 13.11 4.70
C HIS A 57 -2.15 11.59 4.73
N LEU A 58 -1.20 11.03 3.96
CA LEU A 58 -0.91 9.58 3.94
C LEU A 58 -0.18 9.08 5.19
N VAL A 59 0.51 9.95 5.92
CA VAL A 59 1.29 9.55 7.11
C VAL A 59 0.38 8.95 8.20
N ILE A 60 -0.82 9.49 8.38
CA ILE A 60 -1.80 9.01 9.38
C ILE A 60 -2.24 7.57 9.08
N PRO A 61 -2.77 7.25 7.88
CA PRO A 61 -3.17 5.88 7.56
C PRO A 61 -1.99 4.92 7.52
N ILE A 62 -0.81 5.33 7.03
CA ILE A 62 0.40 4.51 7.10
C ILE A 62 0.70 4.11 8.55
N LYS A 63 0.67 5.08 9.47
CA LYS A 63 0.91 4.84 10.89
C LYS A 63 -0.14 3.88 11.47
N GLN A 64 -1.41 4.10 11.20
CA GLN A 64 -2.51 3.24 11.69
C GLN A 64 -2.38 1.80 11.17
N ASN A 65 -2.07 1.63 9.89
CA ASN A 65 -1.89 0.31 9.28
C ASN A 65 -0.70 -0.45 9.89
N LEU A 66 0.41 0.23 10.17
CA LEU A 66 1.56 -0.37 10.84
C LEU A 66 1.30 -0.65 12.33
N MET A 67 0.44 0.13 12.99
CA MET A 67 0.05 -0.08 14.39
C MET A 67 -0.83 -1.32 14.60
N THR A 68 -1.50 -1.84 13.56
CA THR A 68 -2.30 -3.09 13.64
C THR A 68 -1.49 -4.29 14.08
N ARG A 69 -0.15 -4.27 13.87
CA ARG A 69 0.76 -5.38 14.14
C ARG A 69 0.42 -6.69 13.42
N HIS A 70 -0.43 -6.62 12.40
CA HIS A 70 -0.79 -7.78 11.60
C HIS A 70 0.23 -7.97 10.47
N PRO A 71 0.88 -9.14 10.36
CA PRO A 71 1.97 -9.37 9.41
C PRO A 71 1.57 -9.07 7.96
N THR A 72 0.39 -9.52 7.53
CA THR A 72 -0.12 -9.25 6.17
C THR A 72 -0.28 -7.77 5.86
N ILE A 73 -0.92 -7.00 6.75
CA ILE A 73 -1.24 -5.58 6.54
C ILE A 73 0.05 -4.78 6.43
N MET A 74 0.98 -5.04 7.35
CA MET A 74 2.28 -4.37 7.33
C MET A 74 3.04 -4.63 6.03
N CYS A 75 3.07 -5.88 5.56
CA CYS A 75 3.77 -6.21 4.34
C CYS A 75 3.12 -5.59 3.09
N ILE A 76 1.80 -5.52 3.04
CA ILE A 76 1.07 -4.78 1.99
C ILE A 76 1.41 -3.29 2.07
N GLN A 77 1.34 -2.70 3.27
CA GLN A 77 1.66 -1.29 3.50
C GLN A 77 3.09 -0.95 3.06
N MET A 78 4.06 -1.83 3.34
CA MET A 78 5.44 -1.66 2.91
C MET A 78 5.59 -1.75 1.39
N LYS A 79 4.91 -2.70 0.73
CA LYS A 79 4.94 -2.81 -0.74
C LYS A 79 4.37 -1.56 -1.42
N VAL A 80 3.26 -1.03 -0.90
CA VAL A 80 2.67 0.21 -1.41
C VAL A 80 3.60 1.40 -1.16
N LEU A 81 4.24 1.48 0.02
CA LEU A 81 5.21 2.54 0.32
C LEU A 81 6.42 2.50 -0.62
N GLN A 82 6.94 1.30 -0.92
CA GLN A 82 8.02 1.12 -1.90
C GLN A 82 7.57 1.57 -3.29
N LYS A 83 6.36 1.20 -3.71
CA LYS A 83 5.81 1.63 -5.00
C LYS A 83 5.71 3.16 -5.08
N LEU A 84 5.19 3.82 -4.03
CA LEU A 84 5.08 5.29 -3.97
C LEU A 84 6.43 5.99 -4.18
N VAL A 85 7.49 5.52 -3.52
CA VAL A 85 8.83 6.09 -3.64
C VAL A 85 9.45 5.81 -5.02
N LEU A 86 9.14 4.66 -5.62
CA LEU A 86 9.63 4.30 -6.97
C LEU A 86 8.89 5.06 -8.09
N THR A 87 7.61 5.38 -7.91
CA THR A 87 6.81 6.10 -8.92
C THR A 87 7.01 7.60 -8.87
N CYS A 88 7.37 8.17 -7.71
CA CYS A 88 7.46 9.62 -7.51
C CYS A 88 8.88 10.03 -7.05
N PRO A 89 9.68 10.71 -7.90
CA PRO A 89 11.10 10.97 -7.64
C PRO A 89 11.39 11.86 -6.41
N TYR A 90 10.40 12.60 -5.89
CA TYR A 90 10.52 13.45 -4.70
C TYR A 90 9.75 12.94 -3.47
N ALA A 91 9.06 11.81 -3.57
CA ALA A 91 8.30 11.28 -2.44
C ALA A 91 9.21 10.91 -1.26
N GLY A 92 10.44 10.45 -1.53
CA GLY A 92 11.43 10.13 -0.51
C GLY A 92 11.86 11.33 0.33
N GLU A 93 12.04 12.50 -0.30
CA GLU A 93 12.40 13.76 0.37
C GLU A 93 11.24 14.30 1.21
N ALA A 94 10.02 14.27 0.66
CA ALA A 94 8.82 14.68 1.37
C ALA A 94 8.48 13.79 2.58
N LEU A 95 8.93 12.53 2.59
CA LEU A 95 8.76 11.60 3.71
C LEU A 95 9.80 11.75 4.82
N VAL A 96 10.91 12.47 4.59
CA VAL A 96 12.00 12.68 5.57
C VAL A 96 11.51 13.11 6.96
N PRO A 97 10.64 14.13 7.11
CA PRO A 97 10.18 14.55 8.44
C PRO A 97 9.36 13.48 9.17
N TYR A 98 8.76 12.55 8.44
CA TYR A 98 7.88 11.51 8.99
C TYR A 98 8.59 10.20 9.29
N TYR A 99 9.81 9.99 8.80
CA TYR A 99 10.55 8.75 9.01
C TYR A 99 10.71 8.38 10.49
N ARG A 100 10.90 9.34 11.39
CA ARG A 100 10.99 9.02 12.83
C ARG A 100 9.75 8.27 13.32
N GLN A 101 8.56 8.73 12.95
CA GLN A 101 7.31 8.10 13.40
C GLN A 101 7.12 6.71 12.80
N ILE A 102 7.47 6.54 11.52
CA ILE A 102 7.30 5.29 10.79
C ILE A 102 8.36 4.25 11.24
N LEU A 103 9.62 4.67 11.37
CA LEU A 103 10.76 3.82 11.76
C LEU A 103 10.66 3.31 13.19
N THR A 104 10.13 4.11 14.13
CA THR A 104 9.90 3.63 15.50
C THR A 104 9.01 2.38 15.51
N ILE A 105 7.99 2.34 14.66
CA ILE A 105 7.09 1.19 14.55
C ILE A 105 7.85 0.00 13.94
N PHE A 106 8.64 0.21 12.89
CA PHE A 106 9.47 -0.85 12.30
C PHE A 106 10.49 -1.45 13.28
N ASN A 107 11.09 -0.64 14.15
CA ASN A 107 12.02 -1.12 15.18
C ASN A 107 11.36 -2.11 16.13
N LEU A 108 10.08 -1.92 16.48
CA LEU A 108 9.32 -2.86 17.32
C LEU A 108 9.18 -4.25 16.67
N PHE A 109 9.13 -4.31 15.33
CA PHE A 109 8.97 -5.57 14.61
C PHE A 109 10.29 -6.22 14.22
N ALA A 110 11.34 -5.42 13.98
CA ALA A 110 12.67 -5.94 13.68
C ALA A 110 13.23 -6.81 14.82
N THR A 111 12.87 -6.52 16.07
CA THR A 111 13.21 -7.33 17.24
C THR A 111 12.43 -8.64 17.32
N LYS A 112 11.27 -8.75 16.65
CA LYS A 112 10.37 -9.91 16.69
C LYS A 112 10.67 -10.96 15.60
N ARG A 113 11.92 -11.07 15.17
CA ARG A 113 12.40 -12.10 14.22
C ARG A 113 12.43 -13.49 14.87
N GLY A 114 11.25 -14.03 15.18
CA GLY A 114 11.07 -15.43 15.54
C GLY A 114 10.17 -16.10 14.50
N THR A 115 10.76 -16.92 13.64
CA THR A 115 10.23 -18.13 12.96
C THR A 115 8.86 -18.16 12.25
N GLN A 116 7.96 -17.19 12.40
CA GLN A 116 6.57 -17.29 11.95
C GLN A 116 6.31 -16.70 10.55
N TRP A 117 7.26 -15.91 10.02
CA TRP A 117 7.10 -15.18 8.76
C TRP A 117 7.25 -16.05 7.50
N ASP A 118 7.91 -17.22 7.58
CA ASP A 118 8.18 -18.05 6.40
C ASP A 118 7.02 -18.98 6.02
N SER A 119 6.15 -19.35 6.96
CA SER A 119 5.02 -20.25 6.67
C SER A 119 3.85 -19.55 5.97
N THR A 120 3.50 -18.32 6.38
CA THR A 120 2.33 -17.61 5.85
C THR A 120 2.54 -17.05 4.43
N TYR A 121 3.80 -16.86 4.02
CA TYR A 121 4.15 -16.40 2.68
C TYR A 121 4.17 -17.53 1.63
N LYS A 122 4.52 -18.75 2.03
CA LYS A 122 4.53 -19.92 1.16
C LYS A 122 3.11 -20.42 0.84
N GLU A 123 2.19 -20.39 1.79
CA GLU A 123 0.80 -20.85 1.56
C GLU A 123 -0.01 -19.91 0.65
N ARG A 124 0.21 -18.60 0.71
CA ARG A 124 -0.57 -17.63 -0.09
C ARG A 124 -0.21 -17.57 -1.57
N LYS A 125 0.97 -18.06 -1.97
CA LYS A 125 1.28 -18.21 -3.40
C LYS A 125 0.48 -19.35 -4.05
N VAL A 126 0.03 -20.34 -3.29
CA VAL A 126 -0.67 -21.51 -3.85
C VAL A 126 -2.13 -21.20 -4.21
N TYR A 127 -2.76 -20.20 -3.56
CA TYR A 127 -4.18 -19.85 -3.77
C TYR A 127 -4.42 -18.59 -4.61
N MET A 128 -3.38 -17.93 -5.14
CA MET A 128 -3.51 -16.67 -5.90
C MET A 128 -2.86 -16.72 -7.30
N VAL A 129 -2.74 -17.89 -7.92
CA VAL A 129 -2.27 -17.99 -9.32
C VAL A 129 -3.25 -18.80 -10.16
N PRO A 130 -4.18 -18.11 -10.83
CA PRO A 130 -4.30 -18.35 -12.27
C PRO A 130 -4.37 -17.07 -13.14
N THR A 131 -4.40 -15.85 -12.60
CA THR A 131 -4.79 -14.67 -13.42
C THR A 131 -3.73 -13.58 -13.63
N TYR A 132 -2.48 -13.77 -13.22
CA TYR A 132 -1.43 -12.76 -13.46
C TYR A 132 -0.55 -13.03 -14.69
N GLU A 133 -0.59 -14.22 -15.30
CA GLU A 133 0.25 -14.53 -16.48
C GLU A 133 -0.32 -14.02 -17.82
N SER A 134 -1.53 -13.46 -17.85
CA SER A 134 -2.17 -13.02 -19.10
C SER A 134 -1.87 -11.57 -19.53
N CYS A 135 -0.95 -10.86 -18.86
CA CYS A 135 -0.62 -9.46 -19.19
C CYS A 135 0.84 -9.20 -19.57
N MET A 136 1.65 -10.24 -19.84
CA MET A 136 2.94 -10.11 -20.52
C MET A 136 2.98 -10.95 -21.80
N SER A 137 2.11 -10.62 -22.75
CA SER A 137 2.28 -10.92 -24.17
C SER A 137 1.76 -9.74 -24.99
#